data_AF-A0A429Z3J3-F1
#
_entry.id   AF-A0A429Z3J3-F1
#
_cell.length_a   1.000
_cell.length_b   1.000
_cell.length_c   1.000
_cell.angle_alpha   90.00
_cell.angle_beta   90.00
_cell.angle_gamma   90.00
#
_symmetry.space_group_name_H-M   'P 1'
#
loop_
_entity.id
_entity.type
_entity.pdbx_description
1 polymer ?
#
loop_
_entity_poly.entity_id
_entity_poly.type
_entity_poly.pdbx_seq_one_letter_code
_entity_poly.pdbx_strand_id
1 'polypeptide(L)'
;MTKNLTLAIDDDLLDKARVLAAMRRTTVNEMVRVYLQRLVEQERERDEAREELLRLIDESEGDLGDHRPSRDQTYSGHRRFD
;
A
#
# COMPACT_ATOMS: atom_id res chain seq x y z
N MET A 1 11.95 -12.22 -18.61
CA MET A 1 12.01 -11.58 -19.94
C MET A 1 11.50 -10.15 -19.81
N THR A 2 12.15 -9.19 -20.45
CA THR A 2 11.68 -7.80 -20.54
C THR A 2 10.64 -7.65 -21.66
N LYS A 3 9.61 -6.84 -21.40
CA LYS A 3 8.55 -6.47 -22.36
C LYS A 3 8.53 -4.95 -22.50
N ASN A 4 8.20 -4.46 -23.69
CA ASN A 4 8.06 -3.03 -23.96
C ASN A 4 6.63 -2.57 -23.71
N LEU A 5 6.48 -1.37 -23.16
CA LEU A 5 5.20 -0.71 -22.89
C LEU A 5 5.18 0.62 -23.64
N THR A 6 4.14 0.85 -24.46
CA THR A 6 3.88 2.12 -25.13
C THR A 6 2.73 2.81 -24.40
N LEU A 7 2.92 4.07 -24.02
CA LEU A 7 1.95 4.88 -23.30
C LEU A 7 1.73 6.19 -24.06
N ALA A 8 0.46 6.56 -24.24
CA ALA A 8 0.09 7.92 -24.65
C ALA A 8 0.00 8.79 -23.40
N ILE A 9 0.74 9.90 -23.38
CA ILE A 9 0.73 10.87 -22.28
C ILE A 9 0.71 12.27 -22.87
N ASP A 10 0.26 13.24 -22.08
CA ASP A 10 0.30 14.66 -22.44
C ASP A 10 1.74 15.16 -22.65
N ASP A 11 1.98 15.91 -23.72
CA ASP A 11 3.33 16.35 -24.11
C ASP A 11 3.96 17.27 -23.06
N ASP A 12 3.18 18.20 -22.47
CA ASP A 12 3.68 19.09 -21.43
C ASP A 12 4.08 18.31 -20.17
N LEU A 13 3.33 17.25 -19.85
CA LEU A 13 3.68 16.34 -18.76
C LEU A 13 4.97 15.57 -19.05
N LEU A 14 5.16 15.08 -20.29
CA LEU A 14 6.36 14.36 -20.70
C LEU A 14 7.61 15.24 -20.54
N ASP A 15 7.53 16.50 -20.94
CA ASP A 15 8.66 17.42 -20.86
C ASP A 15 9.02 17.75 -19.41
N LYS A 16 8.01 18.00 -18.55
CA LYS A 16 8.24 18.15 -17.11
C LYS A 16 8.85 16.89 -16.49
N ALA A 17 8.39 15.71 -16.89
CA ALA A 17 8.93 14.45 -16.41
C ALA A 17 10.40 14.24 -16.84
N ARG A 18 10.77 14.65 -18.07
CA ARG A 18 12.15 14.61 -18.55
C ARG A 18 13.06 15.52 -17.75
N VAL A 19 12.64 16.76 -17.48
CA VAL A 19 13.39 17.70 -16.63
C VAL A 19 13.58 17.11 -15.24
N LEU A 20 12.52 16.57 -14.64
CA LEU A 20 12.57 15.95 -13.32
C LEU A 20 13.51 14.72 -13.31
N ALA A 21 13.46 13.88 -14.33
CA ALA A 21 14.33 12.72 -14.46
C ALA A 21 15.81 13.14 -14.54
N ALA A 22 16.12 14.19 -15.33
CA ALA A 22 17.47 14.74 -15.42
C ALA A 22 17.96 15.29 -14.07
N MET A 23 17.13 16.06 -13.37
CA MET A 23 17.45 16.56 -12.01
C MET A 23 17.75 15.43 -11.04
N ARG A 24 17.04 14.30 -11.16
CA ARG A 24 17.22 13.10 -10.32
C ARG A 24 18.29 12.13 -10.85
N ARG A 25 19.00 12.47 -11.92
CA ARG A 25 19.99 11.60 -12.59
C ARG A 25 19.42 10.21 -12.95
N THR A 26 18.19 10.18 -13.43
CA THR A 26 17.48 8.97 -13.85
C THR A 26 16.78 9.18 -15.20
N THR A 27 15.98 8.22 -15.64
CA THR A 27 15.18 8.31 -16.87
C THR A 27 13.69 8.22 -16.57
N VAL A 28 12.85 8.73 -17.47
CA VAL A 28 11.39 8.60 -17.35
C VAL A 28 10.97 7.13 -17.32
N ASN A 29 11.60 6.27 -18.14
CA ASN A 29 11.33 4.83 -18.14
C ASN A 29 11.64 4.18 -16.79
N GLU A 30 12.75 4.57 -16.15
CA GLU A 30 13.10 4.05 -14.83
C GLU A 30 12.10 4.52 -13.77
N MET A 31 11.69 5.79 -13.82
CA MET A 31 10.66 6.31 -12.93
C MET A 31 9.33 5.55 -13.08
N VAL A 32 8.89 5.27 -14.31
CA VAL A 32 7.68 4.48 -14.56
C VAL A 32 7.83 3.05 -14.05
N ARG A 33 8.98 2.42 -14.27
CA ARG A 33 9.26 1.06 -13.78
C ARG A 33 9.17 0.98 -12.27
N VAL A 34 9.84 1.90 -11.57
CA VAL A 34 9.85 1.96 -10.10
C VAL A 34 8.44 2.26 -9.57
N TYR A 35 7.70 3.16 -10.22
CA TYR A 35 6.33 3.46 -9.83
C TYR A 35 5.42 2.24 -9.93
N LEU A 36 5.45 1.53 -11.06
CA LEU A 36 4.63 0.33 -11.26
C LEU A 36 5.03 -0.80 -10.31
N GLN A 37 6.32 -0.97 -10.04
CA GLN A 37 6.79 -1.96 -9.07
C GLN A 37 6.25 -1.67 -7.67
N ARG A 38 6.38 -0.42 -7.19
CA ARG A 38 5.86 -0.01 -5.89
C ARG A 38 4.35 -0.16 -5.78
N LEU A 39 3.62 0.16 -6.86
CA LEU A 39 2.18 0.01 -6.88
C LEU A 39 1.76 -1.45 -6.72
N VAL A 40 2.44 -2.37 -7.42
CA VAL A 40 2.18 -3.82 -7.30
C VAL A 40 2.57 -4.34 -5.92
N GLU A 41 3.71 -3.93 -5.38
CA GLU A 41 4.15 -4.30 -4.03
C GLU A 41 3.13 -3.87 -2.98
N GLN A 42 2.62 -2.63 -3.06
CA GLN A 42 1.59 -2.14 -2.13
C GLN A 42 0.29 -2.94 -2.20
N GLU A 43 -0.17 -3.28 -3.40
CA GLU A 43 -1.37 -4.11 -3.56
C GLU A 43 -1.15 -5.53 -3.02
N ARG A 44 0.02 -6.11 -3.27
CA ARG A 44 0.39 -7.42 -2.72
C ARG A 44 0.48 -7.41 -1.20
N GLU A 45 1.15 -6.44 -0.60
CA GLU A 45 1.26 -6.33 0.86
C GLU A 45 -0.14 -6.17 1.49
N ARG A 46 -1.02 -5.38 0.88
CA ARG A 46 -2.40 -5.24 1.34
C ARG A 46 -3.16 -6.56 1.26
N ASP A 47 -3.01 -7.28 0.16
CA ASP A 47 -3.71 -8.54 -0.06
C ASP A 47 -3.15 -9.66 0.84
N GLU A 48 -1.82 -9.75 1.01
CA GLU A 48 -1.15 -10.70 1.91
C GLU A 48 -1.50 -10.42 3.38
N ALA A 49 -1.48 -9.15 3.83
CA ALA A 49 -1.91 -8.80 5.18
C ALA A 49 -3.39 -9.11 5.42
N ARG A 50 -4.24 -8.91 4.40
CA ARG A 50 -5.66 -9.25 4.46
C ARG A 50 -5.87 -10.77 4.52
N GLU A 51 -5.18 -11.52 3.68
CA GLU A 51 -5.24 -12.99 3.67
C GLU A 51 -4.74 -13.57 4.99
N GLU A 52 -3.64 -13.03 5.55
CA GLU A 52 -3.12 -13.47 6.84
C GLU A 52 -4.09 -13.16 7.99
N LEU A 53 -4.73 -11.99 7.98
CA LEU A 53 -5.80 -11.69 8.96
C LEU A 53 -6.99 -12.63 8.81
N LEU A 54 -7.43 -12.95 7.58
CA LEU A 54 -8.51 -13.90 7.35
C LEU A 54 -8.13 -15.32 7.79
N ARG A 55 -6.89 -15.74 7.52
CA ARG A 55 -6.34 -17.02 7.97
C ARG A 55 -6.29 -17.09 9.49
N LEU A 56 -5.80 -16.05 10.16
CA LEU A 56 -5.81 -15.96 11.63
C LEU A 56 -7.22 -16.00 12.21
N ILE A 57 -8.21 -15.38 11.55
CA ILE A 57 -9.62 -15.45 11.98
C ILE A 57 -10.17 -16.86 11.84
N ASP A 58 -9.85 -17.56 10.75
CA ASP A 58 -10.37 -18.91 10.45
C ASP A 58 -9.69 -20.00 11.30
N GLU A 59 -8.38 -19.86 11.57
CA GLU A 59 -7.60 -20.82 12.34
C GLU A 59 -7.64 -20.58 13.86
N SER A 60 -7.97 -19.37 14.31
CA SER A 60 -8.01 -19.05 15.74
C SER A 60 -9.35 -19.43 16.35
N GLU A 61 -9.33 -20.30 17.36
CA GLU A 61 -10.50 -20.56 18.20
C GLU A 61 -10.85 -19.36 19.11
N GLY A 62 -9.96 -18.36 19.20
CA GLY A 62 -10.10 -17.19 20.05
C GLY A 62 -10.02 -17.53 21.54
N ASP A 63 -8.86 -17.27 22.17
CA ASP A 63 -8.69 -17.46 23.61
C ASP A 63 -8.60 -16.11 24.33
N LEU A 64 -9.64 -15.79 25.09
CA LEU A 64 -9.71 -14.60 25.97
C LEU A 64 -9.34 -14.94 27.43
N GLY A 65 -9.02 -16.21 27.72
CA GLY A 65 -8.87 -16.73 29.08
C GLY A 65 -10.09 -16.42 29.96
N ASP A 66 -9.84 -16.13 31.23
CA ASP A 66 -10.89 -15.69 32.17
C ASP A 66 -11.28 -14.21 31.99
N HIS A 67 -10.61 -13.48 31.11
CA HIS A 67 -10.79 -12.05 30.96
C HIS A 67 -11.98 -11.75 30.03
N ARG A 68 -13.07 -11.25 30.61
CA ARG A 68 -14.21 -10.71 29.85
C ARG A 68 -14.25 -9.19 29.99
N PRO A 69 -13.69 -8.44 29.04
CA PRO A 69 -13.74 -6.99 29.09
C PRO A 69 -15.19 -6.51 29.04
N SER A 70 -15.59 -5.70 30.02
CA SER A 70 -16.85 -4.97 29.93
C SER A 70 -16.64 -3.71 29.10
N ARG A 71 -17.71 -3.28 28.41
CA ARG A 71 -17.67 -2.06 27.60
C ARG A 71 -17.11 -0.86 28.40
N ASP A 72 -17.51 -0.70 29.65
CA ASP A 72 -17.09 0.42 30.51
C ASP A 72 -15.61 0.35 30.92
N GLN A 73 -14.99 -0.84 30.90
CA GLN A 73 -13.57 -1.02 31.19
C GLN A 73 -12.67 -0.77 29.96
N THR A 74 -13.18 -1.04 28.75
CA THR A 74 -12.40 -0.91 27.51
C THR A 74 -12.65 0.43 26.79
N TYR A 75 -13.81 1.04 26.99
CA TYR A 75 -14.17 2.29 26.33
C TYR A 75 -13.55 3.47 27.09
N SER A 76 -12.51 4.08 26.51
CA SER A 76 -11.80 5.21 27.14
C SER A 76 -12.63 6.50 27.24
N GLY A 77 -13.79 6.58 26.57
CA GLY A 77 -14.64 7.78 26.54
C GLY A 77 -14.05 8.98 25.76
N HIS A 78 -12.82 8.88 25.29
CA HIS A 78 -12.14 9.96 24.57
C HIS A 78 -12.63 10.01 23.12
N ARG A 79 -13.00 11.20 22.65
CA ARG A 79 -13.36 11.42 21.25
C ARG A 79 -12.08 11.20 20.42
N ARG A 80 -12.10 10.22 19.52
CA ARG A 80 -10.90 9.80 18.75
C ARG A 80 -10.44 10.85 17.74
N PHE A 81 -11.31 11.81 17.43
CA PHE A 81 -11.05 12.97 16.59
C PHE A 81 -11.72 14.18 17.23
N ASP A 82 -10.93 15.23 17.44
CA ASP A 82 -11.41 16.59 17.75
C ASP A 82 -11.95 17.26 16.48
#